data_AF-A0A6N9SRH0-F1
#
_entry.id   AF-A0A6N9SRH0-F1
#
_cell.length_a   1.000
_cell.length_b   1.000
_cell.length_c   1.000
_cell.angle_alpha   90.00
_cell.angle_beta   90.00
_cell.angle_gamma   90.00
#
_symmetry.space_group_name_H-M   'P 1'
#
loop_
_entity.id
_entity.type
_entity.pdbx_description
1 polymer ?
#
loop_
_entity_poly.entity_id
_entity_poly.type
_entity_poly.pdbx_seq_one_letter_code
_entity_poly.pdbx_strand_id
1 'polypeptide(L)'
;MGKVWFVGAGPGDPELLTVRGVKLLQQAGAILYAGSLVDRAATCHAPSYCEILDSKDMTLEEITAWLIERAARHATVIRLQTGDPGLYGALVEMVRALDEAQVEWSVVPGVSSALAAAAAA
;
A
#
# COMPACT_ATOMS: atom_id res chain seq x y z
N MET A 1 10.98 15.08 4.63
CA MET A 1 9.78 14.42 4.08
C MET A 1 10.08 12.93 3.99
N GLY A 2 9.13 12.08 4.32
CA GLY A 2 9.22 10.65 4.05
C GLY A 2 8.74 10.28 2.66
N LYS A 3 8.65 8.97 2.43
CA LYS A 3 8.34 8.38 1.12
C LYS A 3 7.09 7.51 1.18
N VAL A 4 6.24 7.65 0.16
CA VAL A 4 5.04 6.82 -0.04
C VAL A 4 5.38 5.61 -0.89
N TRP A 5 5.04 4.42 -0.41
CA TRP A 5 5.25 3.16 -1.10
C TRP A 5 3.92 2.54 -1.47
N PHE A 6 3.68 2.37 -2.76
CA PHE A 6 2.56 1.57 -3.26
C PHE A 6 3.00 0.11 -3.28
N VAL A 7 2.46 -0.71 -2.38
CA VAL A 7 2.89 -2.09 -2.18
C VAL A 7 1.77 -3.04 -2.59
N GLY A 8 2.09 -3.98 -3.48
CA GLY A 8 1.21 -5.09 -3.80
C GLY A 8 1.14 -6.11 -2.67
N ALA A 9 -0.06 -6.31 -2.12
CA ALA A 9 -0.35 -7.24 -1.04
C ALA A 9 -0.40 -8.71 -1.52
N GLY A 10 -0.41 -8.94 -2.84
CA GLY A 10 -0.68 -10.26 -3.39
C GLY A 10 -2.17 -10.59 -3.42
N PRO A 11 -2.53 -11.85 -3.73
CA PRO A 11 -3.92 -12.27 -3.96
C PRO A 11 -4.74 -12.50 -2.69
N GLY A 12 -4.15 -12.36 -1.50
CA GLY A 12 -4.83 -12.49 -0.21
C GLY A 12 -3.98 -13.19 0.85
N ASP A 13 -3.30 -14.29 0.48
CA ASP A 13 -2.40 -15.01 1.38
C ASP A 13 -1.20 -14.12 1.78
N PRO A 14 -1.01 -13.81 3.09
CA PRO A 14 0.11 -13.01 3.55
C PRO A 14 1.48 -13.61 3.20
N GLU A 15 1.60 -14.93 3.02
CA GLU A 15 2.86 -15.56 2.61
C GLU A 15 3.23 -15.27 1.15
N LEU A 16 2.29 -14.75 0.35
CA LEU A 16 2.53 -14.32 -1.04
C LEU A 16 2.93 -12.85 -1.15
N LEU A 17 3.14 -12.16 -0.02
CA LEU A 17 3.83 -10.87 0.01
C LEU A 17 5.28 -11.04 -0.47
N THR A 18 5.75 -10.07 -1.25
CA THR A 18 7.16 -10.08 -1.65
C THR A 18 8.06 -9.79 -0.44
N VAL A 19 9.28 -10.33 -0.46
CA VAL A 19 10.31 -10.04 0.57
C VAL A 19 10.52 -8.54 0.78
N ARG A 20 10.44 -7.75 -0.31
CA ARG A 20 10.54 -6.29 -0.24
C ARG A 20 9.31 -5.65 0.42
N GLY A 21 8.11 -6.15 0.13
CA GLY A 21 6.87 -5.70 0.76
C GLY A 21 6.89 -5.93 2.28
N VAL A 22 7.26 -7.13 2.72
CA VAL A 22 7.39 -7.46 4.16
C VAL A 22 8.41 -6.55 4.86
N LYS A 23 9.59 -6.34 4.27
CA LYS A 23 10.62 -5.44 4.83
C LYS A 23 10.13 -3.99 4.97
N LEU A 24 9.29 -3.51 4.05
CA LEU A 24 8.68 -2.18 4.16
C LEU A 24 7.62 -2.13 5.26
N LEU A 25 6.75 -3.13 5.35
CA LEU A 25 5.72 -3.22 6.40
C LEU A 25 6.34 -3.18 7.81
N GLN A 26 7.46 -3.88 8.02
CA GLN A 26 8.18 -3.92 9.30
C GLN A 26 8.75 -2.58 9.78
N GLN A 27 8.95 -1.61 8.89
CA GLN A 27 9.49 -0.28 9.20
C GLN A 27 8.49 0.85 8.95
N ALA A 28 7.25 0.53 8.59
CA ALA A 28 6.23 1.50 8.27
C ALA A 28 5.85 2.32 9.50
N GLY A 29 5.80 3.65 9.35
CA GLY A 29 5.19 4.53 10.35
C GLY A 29 3.67 4.67 10.14
N ALA A 30 3.21 4.49 8.90
CA ALA A 30 1.79 4.51 8.58
C ALA A 30 1.47 3.58 7.39
N ILE A 31 0.32 2.89 7.45
CA ILE A 31 -0.21 2.01 6.41
C ILE A 31 -1.67 2.38 6.13
N LEU A 32 -1.97 2.70 4.89
CA LEU A 32 -3.33 2.87 4.38
C LEU A 32 -3.64 1.73 3.42
N TYR A 33 -4.40 0.73 3.87
CA TYR A 33 -4.75 -0.41 3.04
C TYR A 33 -6.06 -0.17 2.28
N ALA A 34 -6.17 -0.73 1.08
CA ALA A 34 -7.40 -0.68 0.28
C ALA A 34 -8.34 -1.80 0.75
N GLY A 35 -9.42 -1.43 1.46
CA GLY A 35 -10.37 -2.37 2.06
C GLY A 35 -11.03 -3.38 1.09
N SER A 36 -11.88 -4.24 1.66
CA SER A 36 -12.56 -5.43 1.09
C SER A 36 -11.71 -6.50 0.37
N LEU A 37 -10.54 -6.15 -0.18
CA LEU A 37 -9.68 -7.03 -0.97
C LEU A 37 -8.27 -7.20 -0.41
N VAL A 38 -7.89 -6.44 0.61
CA VAL A 38 -6.66 -6.62 1.38
C VAL A 38 -7.05 -7.11 2.76
N ASP A 39 -6.62 -8.32 3.11
CA ASP A 39 -6.81 -8.85 4.45
C ASP A 39 -6.03 -7.99 5.46
N ARG A 40 -6.63 -7.63 6.59
CA ARG A 40 -5.93 -6.97 7.70
C ARG A 40 -4.71 -7.81 8.13
N ALA A 41 -4.74 -9.12 7.94
CA ALA A 41 -3.61 -10.02 8.12
C ALA A 41 -2.38 -9.59 7.30
N ALA A 42 -2.53 -8.95 6.14
CA ALA A 42 -1.39 -8.44 5.36
C ALA A 42 -0.64 -7.30 6.08
N THR A 43 -1.25 -6.69 7.10
CA THR A 43 -0.60 -5.68 7.97
C THR A 43 0.05 -6.29 9.23
N CYS A 44 0.04 -7.62 9.39
CA CYS A 44 0.58 -8.28 10.59
C CYS A 44 2.08 -8.04 10.83
N HIS A 45 2.82 -7.70 9.79
CA HIS A 45 4.23 -7.36 9.87
C HIS A 45 4.49 -5.92 10.34
N ALA A 46 3.45 -5.10 10.50
CA ALA A 46 3.59 -3.72 10.94
C ALA A 46 4.05 -3.62 12.40
N PRO A 47 4.93 -2.65 12.73
CA PRO A 47 5.34 -2.43 14.11
C PRO A 47 4.17 -1.88 14.94
N SER A 48 4.23 -2.06 16.26
CA SER A 48 3.15 -1.66 17.18
C SER A 48 2.85 -0.16 17.20
N TYR A 49 3.79 0.67 16.76
CA TYR A 49 3.61 2.13 16.66
C TYR A 49 3.01 2.57 15.31
N CYS A 50 2.84 1.64 14.35
CA CYS A 50 2.38 1.98 13.01
C CYS A 50 0.91 2.43 13.06
N GLU A 51 0.63 3.57 12.43
CA GLU A 51 -0.74 4.02 12.21
C GLU A 51 -1.35 3.23 11.06
N ILE A 52 -2.43 2.48 11.30
CA ILE A 52 -3.06 1.63 10.29
C ILE A 52 -4.50 2.08 10.08
N LEU A 53 -4.87 2.38 8.83
CA LEU A 53 -6.21 2.82 8.45
C LEU A 53 -6.71 2.08 7.20
N ASP A 54 -8.02 1.85 7.16
CA ASP A 54 -8.74 1.35 5.98
C ASP A 54 -9.20 2.52 5.11
N SER A 55 -8.95 2.47 3.80
CA SER A 55 -9.43 3.48 2.86
C SER A 55 -10.81 3.17 2.24
N LYS A 56 -11.53 2.14 2.70
CA LYS A 56 -12.78 1.68 2.08
C LYS A 56 -13.81 2.80 1.86
N ASP A 57 -13.92 3.72 2.80
CA ASP A 57 -14.92 4.79 2.81
C ASP A 57 -14.31 6.17 2.47
N MET A 58 -13.07 6.19 1.94
CA MET A 58 -12.35 7.42 1.63
C MET A 58 -12.44 7.78 0.14
N THR A 59 -12.57 9.07 -0.17
CA THR A 59 -12.40 9.59 -1.54
C THR A 59 -10.92 9.59 -1.95
N LEU A 60 -10.66 9.80 -3.24
CA LEU A 60 -9.29 9.95 -3.75
C LEU A 60 -8.56 11.13 -3.09
N GLU A 61 -9.26 12.25 -2.90
CA GLU A 61 -8.73 13.45 -2.24
C GLU A 61 -8.40 13.15 -0.77
N GLU A 62 -9.25 12.42 -0.06
CA GLU A 62 -8.99 12.01 1.32
C GLU A 62 -7.81 11.05 1.41
N ILE A 63 -7.70 10.09 0.48
CA ILE A 63 -6.58 9.15 0.40
C ILE A 63 -5.26 9.90 0.19
N THR A 64 -5.21 10.78 -0.79
CA THR A 64 -3.99 11.52 -1.14
C THR A 64 -3.61 12.50 -0.03
N ALA A 65 -4.57 13.22 0.55
CA ALA A 65 -4.34 14.09 1.71
C ALA A 65 -3.77 13.31 2.90
N TRP A 66 -4.32 12.13 3.19
CA TRP A 66 -3.81 11.26 4.26
C TRP A 66 -2.37 10.83 3.98
N LEU A 67 -2.06 10.38 2.76
CA LEU A 67 -0.71 9.95 2.40
C LEU A 67 0.31 11.09 2.54
N ILE A 68 -0.05 12.30 2.10
CA ILE A 68 0.79 13.50 2.20
C ILE A 68 1.02 13.88 3.68
N GLU A 69 -0.04 13.92 4.50
CA GLU A 69 0.05 14.24 5.92
C GLU A 69 0.95 13.24 6.67
N ARG A 70 0.80 11.93 6.38
CA ARG A 70 1.65 10.92 7.02
C ARG A 70 3.09 10.98 6.51
N ALA A 71 3.32 11.31 5.25
CA ALA A 71 4.67 11.47 4.70
C ALA A 71 5.41 12.67 5.32
N ALA A 72 4.70 13.67 5.85
CA ALA A 72 5.32 14.74 6.62
C ALA A 72 5.86 14.27 7.99
N ARG A 73 5.30 13.20 8.56
CA ARG A 73 5.61 12.73 9.94
C ARG A 73 6.44 11.45 9.98
N HIS A 74 6.33 10.61 8.97
CA HIS A 74 6.92 9.27 8.94
C HIS A 74 7.83 9.10 7.74
N ALA A 75 8.99 8.45 7.92
CA ALA A 75 9.93 8.19 6.84
C ALA A 75 9.38 7.20 5.79
N THR A 76 8.57 6.22 6.23
CA THR A 76 7.97 5.19 5.38
C THR A 76 6.46 5.17 5.59
N VAL A 77 5.72 5.51 4.53
CA VAL A 77 4.26 5.44 4.46
C VAL A 77 3.88 4.44 3.37
N ILE A 78 2.96 3.54 3.65
CA ILE A 78 2.57 2.48 2.72
C ILE A 78 1.12 2.66 2.28
N ARG A 79 0.89 2.65 0.97
CA ARG A 79 -0.40 2.40 0.35
C ARG A 79 -0.44 0.92 -0.06
N LEU A 80 -1.10 0.09 0.75
CA LEU A 80 -1.17 -1.35 0.54
C LEU A 80 -2.39 -1.68 -0.35
N GLN A 81 -2.14 -2.32 -1.49
CA GLN A 81 -3.17 -2.60 -2.51
C GLN A 81 -3.21 -4.10 -2.83
N THR A 82 -4.39 -4.63 -3.14
CA THR A 82 -4.53 -6.04 -3.53
C THR A 82 -3.79 -6.34 -4.84
N GLY A 83 -3.27 -7.55 -4.98
CA GLY A 83 -2.56 -8.01 -6.17
C GLY A 83 -1.30 -7.20 -6.46
N ASP A 84 -1.24 -6.64 -7.67
CA ASP A 84 -0.18 -5.73 -8.13
C ASP A 84 -0.73 -4.30 -8.32
N PRO A 85 -0.07 -3.25 -7.79
CA PRO A 85 -0.53 -1.87 -7.91
C PRO A 85 -0.70 -1.36 -9.35
N GLY A 86 0.03 -1.94 -10.32
CA GLY A 86 0.06 -1.48 -11.70
C GLY A 86 -1.06 -2.02 -12.59
N LEU A 87 -1.83 -3.02 -12.14
CA LEU A 87 -2.80 -3.71 -12.98
C LEU A 87 -4.22 -3.11 -12.95
N TYR A 88 -4.70 -2.65 -11.79
CA TYR A 88 -6.11 -2.24 -11.62
C TYR A 88 -6.32 -1.11 -10.59
N GLY A 89 -5.43 -0.11 -10.54
CA GLY A 89 -5.48 0.95 -9.51
C GLY A 89 -5.67 2.37 -10.06
N ALA A 90 -6.22 3.25 -9.22
CA ALA A 90 -6.16 4.72 -9.37
C ALA A 90 -4.75 5.28 -9.08
N LEU A 91 -3.70 4.53 -9.46
CA LEU A 91 -2.32 4.85 -9.14
C LEU A 91 -1.93 6.18 -9.79
N VAL A 92 -2.32 6.40 -11.04
CA VAL A 92 -1.98 7.59 -11.82
C VAL A 92 -2.50 8.86 -11.13
N GLU A 93 -3.74 8.84 -10.67
CA GLU A 93 -4.36 9.98 -10.02
C GLU A 93 -3.74 10.25 -8.63
N MET A 94 -3.44 9.18 -7.87
CA MET A 94 -2.78 9.32 -6.58
C MET A 94 -1.36 9.88 -6.71
N VAL A 95 -0.54 9.36 -7.65
CA VAL A 95 0.85 9.82 -7.79
C VAL A 95 0.94 11.25 -8.28
N ARG A 96 -0.02 11.70 -9.10
CA ARG A 96 -0.08 13.08 -9.55
C ARG A 96 -0.25 14.07 -8.39
N ALA A 97 -1.13 13.76 -7.42
CA ALA A 97 -1.28 14.57 -6.21
C ALA A 97 -0.03 14.53 -5.32
N LEU A 98 0.67 13.39 -5.25
CA LEU A 98 1.94 13.27 -4.52
C LEU A 98 3.06 14.08 -5.18
N ASP A 99 3.16 14.06 -6.51
CA ASP A 99 4.13 14.83 -7.28
C ASP A 99 3.91 16.34 -7.11
N GLU A 100 2.65 16.80 -7.16
CA GLU A 100 2.28 18.20 -6.90
C GLU A 100 2.65 18.63 -5.48
N ALA A 101 2.55 17.73 -4.49
CA ALA A 101 2.97 17.94 -3.12
C ALA A 101 4.47 17.69 -2.87
N GLN A 102 5.25 17.37 -3.91
CA GLN A 102 6.68 17.03 -3.84
C GLN A 102 6.99 15.90 -2.86
N VAL A 103 6.09 14.92 -2.75
CA VAL A 103 6.25 13.71 -1.94
C VAL A 103 6.85 12.60 -2.80
N GLU A 104 8.03 12.11 -2.42
CA GLU A 104 8.62 10.96 -3.10
C GLU A 104 7.73 9.73 -3.00
N TRP A 105 7.62 8.99 -4.11
CA TRP A 105 6.89 7.74 -4.14
C TRP A 105 7.59 6.65 -4.95
N SER A 106 7.22 5.39 -4.71
CA SER A 106 7.69 4.24 -5.49
C SER A 106 6.73 3.06 -5.38
N VAL A 107 6.82 2.14 -6.34
CA VAL A 107 6.02 0.91 -6.38
C VAL A 107 6.87 -0.29 -5.97
N VAL A 108 6.28 -1.19 -5.17
CA VAL A 108 6.74 -2.56 -4.97
C VAL A 108 5.71 -3.49 -5.59
N PRO A 109 6.08 -4.27 -6.63
CA PRO A 109 5.13 -5.13 -7.31
C PRO A 109 4.66 -6.26 -6.39
N GLY A 110 3.50 -6.82 -6.72
CA GLY A 110 2.88 -7.93 -6.01
C GLY A 110 2.42 -9.04 -6.95
N VAL A 111 2.01 -10.17 -6.37
CA VAL A 111 1.46 -11.29 -7.14
C VAL A 111 0.00 -10.99 -7.49
N SER A 112 -0.31 -10.82 -8.78
CA SER A 112 -1.68 -10.59 -9.24
C SER A 112 -2.58 -11.81 -9.03
N SER A 113 -3.88 -11.59 -8.80
CA SER A 113 -4.89 -12.65 -8.66
C SER A 113 -4.96 -13.58 -9.88
N ALA A 114 -4.63 -13.08 -11.08
CA ALA A 114 -4.56 -13.90 -12.28
C ALA A 114 -3.51 -15.02 -12.18
N LEU A 115 -2.33 -14.72 -11.63
CA LEU A 115 -1.25 -15.70 -11.43
C LEU A 115 -1.59 -16.68 -10.31
N ALA A 116 -2.24 -16.18 -9.26
CA ALA A 116 -2.73 -17.02 -8.17
C ALA A 116 -3.79 -18.02 -8.65
N ALA A 117 -4.75 -17.56 -9.46
CA ALA A 117 -5.77 -18.41 -10.06
C ALA A 117 -5.17 -19.48 -10.98
N ALA A 118 -4.14 -19.13 -11.77
CA ALA A 118 -3.44 -20.10 -12.62
C ALA A 118 -2.70 -21.18 -11.81
N ALA A 119 -2.20 -20.85 -10.61
CA ALA A 119 -1.52 -21.82 -9.74
C ALA A 119 -2.49 -22.75 -8.97
N ALA A 120 -3.76 -22.35 -8.83
CA ALA A 120 -4.80 -23.13 -8.16
C ALA A 120 -5.54 -24.10 -9.10
N ALA A 121 -5.23 -24.05 -10.40
CA ALA A 121 -5.86 -24.86 -11.44
C ALA A 121 -5.21 -26.24 -11.61
#